data_AF-A0A842Q618-F1
#
_entry.id   AF-A0A842Q618-F1
#
_cell.length_a   1.000
_cell.length_b   1.000
_cell.length_c   1.000
_cell.angle_alpha   90.00
_cell.angle_beta   90.00
_cell.angle_gamma   90.00
#
_symmetry.space_group_name_H-M   'P 1'
#
loop_
_entity.id
_entity.type
_entity.pdbx_description
1 polymer ?
#
loop_
_entity_poly.entity_id
_entity_poly.type
_entity_poly.pdbx_seq_one_letter_code
_entity_poly.pdbx_strand_id
1 'polypeptide(L)'
;MSVISKTITLRVPSNIIYLALKDTRLEKLFPEFFIGITRKLVIDKANKQITFRTNTQDSQIEIIENFRLKISGINNTQVDYITETNVQEGNLVVESILQTHIANILYALLMLEVGYINGVMEKA
;
A
#
# COMPACT_ATOMS: atom_id res chain seq x y z
N MET A 1 -3.53 -11.79 15.89
CA MET A 1 -3.49 -10.99 14.66
C MET A 1 -2.34 -11.53 13.82
N SER A 2 -2.59 -11.87 12.57
CA SER A 2 -1.51 -12.25 11.65
C SER A 2 -0.82 -11.00 11.13
N VAL A 3 0.51 -11.04 10.99
CA VAL A 3 1.34 -9.90 10.56
C VAL A 3 2.26 -10.34 9.44
N ILE A 4 2.24 -9.61 8.33
CA ILE A 4 3.15 -9.82 7.20
C ILE A 4 3.96 -8.55 7.01
N SER A 5 5.28 -8.70 6.87
CA SER A 5 6.20 -7.60 6.60
C SER A 5 6.94 -7.83 5.29
N LYS A 6 6.96 -6.80 4.44
CA LYS A 6 7.70 -6.75 3.17
C LYS A 6 8.49 -5.45 3.11
N THR A 7 9.68 -5.50 2.53
CA THR A 7 10.50 -4.31 2.28
C THR A 7 10.87 -4.27 0.81
N ILE A 8 10.76 -3.08 0.23
CA ILE A 8 11.16 -2.80 -1.16
C ILE A 8 11.90 -1.47 -1.23
N THR A 9 12.92 -1.39 -2.09
CA THR A 9 13.65 -0.15 -2.35
C THR A 9 13.33 0.32 -3.75
N LEU A 10 12.80 1.54 -3.89
CA LEU A 10 12.42 2.14 -5.16
C LEU A 10 13.36 3.28 -5.47
N ARG A 11 13.79 3.42 -6.73
CA ARG A 11 14.48 4.62 -7.25
C ARG A 11 13.50 5.75 -7.54
N VAL A 12 12.64 6.04 -6.55
CA VAL A 12 11.65 7.11 -6.57
C VAL A 12 11.77 7.96 -5.29
N PRO A 13 11.73 9.29 -5.39
CA PRO A 13 11.62 10.19 -4.23
C PRO A 13 10.41 9.87 -3.32
N SER A 14 10.61 10.04 -2.01
CA SER A 14 9.59 9.69 -1.00
C SER A 14 8.28 10.47 -1.16
N ASN A 15 8.33 11.71 -1.64
CA ASN A 15 7.15 12.53 -1.89
C ASN A 15 6.27 11.97 -3.01
N ILE A 16 6.87 11.44 -4.08
CA ILE A 16 6.11 10.83 -5.17
C ILE A 16 5.42 9.55 -4.70
N ILE A 17 6.14 8.70 -3.96
CA ILE A 17 5.55 7.48 -3.36
C ILE A 17 4.42 7.86 -2.38
N TYR A 18 4.66 8.84 -1.52
CA TYR A 18 3.68 9.34 -0.56
C TYR A 18 2.39 9.81 -1.24
N LEU A 19 2.51 10.60 -2.32
CA LEU A 19 1.36 11.09 -3.07
C LEU A 19 0.64 9.95 -3.80
N ALA A 20 1.38 9.04 -4.43
CA ALA A 20 0.82 7.89 -5.14
C ALA A 20 0.01 6.97 -4.21
N LEU A 21 0.50 6.71 -2.99
CA LEU A 21 -0.21 5.89 -2.00
C LEU A 21 -1.55 6.51 -1.56
N LYS A 22 -1.66 7.84 -1.59
CA LYS A 22 -2.88 8.59 -1.25
C LYS A 22 -3.81 8.82 -2.44
N ASP A 23 -3.41 8.38 -3.63
CA ASP A 23 -4.17 8.60 -4.84
C ASP A 23 -5.39 7.68 -4.89
N THR A 24 -6.57 8.28 -4.73
CA THR A 24 -7.86 7.57 -4.77
C THR A 24 -8.38 7.38 -6.19
N ARG A 25 -7.65 7.82 -7.24
CA ARG A 25 -8.07 7.60 -8.63
C ARG A 25 -8.16 6.12 -8.95
N LEU A 26 -7.32 5.27 -8.34
CA LEU A 26 -7.41 3.81 -8.51
C LEU A 26 -8.76 3.27 -8.02
N GLU A 27 -9.26 3.79 -6.89
CA GLU A 27 -10.56 3.41 -6.32
C GLU A 27 -11.73 3.80 -7.23
N LYS A 28 -11.57 4.87 -8.01
CA LYS A 28 -12.55 5.33 -9.01
C LYS A 28 -12.47 4.57 -10.33
N LEU A 29 -11.27 4.17 -10.73
CA LEU A 29 -11.03 3.49 -12.01
C LEU A 29 -11.41 2.01 -11.96
N PHE A 30 -11.25 1.37 -10.80
CA PHE A 30 -11.54 -0.05 -10.61
C PHE A 30 -12.44 -0.28 -9.39
N PRO A 31 -13.64 0.31 -9.35
CA PRO A 31 -14.52 0.24 -8.20
C PRO A 31 -14.84 -1.20 -7.78
N GLU A 32 -14.81 -2.16 -8.70
CA GLU A 32 -15.02 -3.59 -8.47
C GLU A 32 -14.06 -4.20 -7.43
N PHE A 33 -12.84 -3.69 -7.31
CA PHE A 33 -11.89 -4.14 -6.29
C PHE A 33 -12.15 -3.53 -4.91
N PHE A 34 -13.01 -2.52 -4.85
CA PHE A 34 -13.36 -1.78 -3.63
C PHE A 34 -14.81 -1.96 -3.20
N ILE A 35 -15.62 -2.73 -3.95
CA ILE A 35 -16.98 -3.08 -3.54
C ILE A 35 -16.91 -3.90 -2.24
N GLY A 36 -17.71 -3.49 -1.26
CA GLY A 36 -17.80 -4.22 0.00
C GLY A 36 -16.64 -3.97 0.97
N ILE A 37 -15.72 -3.05 0.67
CA ILE A 37 -14.65 -2.64 1.59
C ILE A 37 -14.68 -1.13 1.86
N THR A 38 -14.26 -0.74 3.06
CA THR A 38 -14.08 0.65 3.48
C THR A 38 -12.63 0.86 3.88
N ARG A 39 -11.88 1.61 3.07
CA ARG A 39 -10.48 1.99 3.35
C ARG A 39 -10.43 3.41 3.91
N LYS A 40 -9.74 3.60 5.04
CA LYS A 40 -9.60 4.89 5.73
C LYS A 40 -8.15 5.16 6.03
N LEU A 41 -7.70 6.38 5.74
CA LEU A 41 -6.41 6.89 6.19
C LEU A 41 -6.48 7.18 7.69
N VAL A 42 -5.62 6.54 8.48
CA VAL A 42 -5.59 6.67 9.96
C VAL A 42 -4.31 7.31 10.49
N ILE A 43 -3.18 7.16 9.78
CA ILE A 43 -1.94 7.88 10.07
C ILE A 43 -1.46 8.53 8.77
N ASP A 44 -1.19 9.82 8.83
CA ASP A 44 -0.65 10.60 7.72
C ASP A 44 0.52 11.46 8.20
N LYS A 45 1.72 10.90 8.14
CA LYS A 45 2.98 11.61 8.39
C LYS A 45 3.67 11.81 7.04
N ALA A 46 3.58 13.03 6.52
CA ALA A 46 4.13 13.40 5.22
C ALA A 46 5.53 12.83 4.97
N ASN A 47 5.69 12.13 3.84
CA ASN A 47 6.94 11.53 3.37
C ASN A 47 7.62 10.54 4.34
N LYS A 48 6.94 10.12 5.40
CA LYS A 48 7.52 9.28 6.47
C LYS A 48 6.69 8.06 6.76
N GLN A 49 5.38 8.21 6.96
CA GLN A 49 4.53 7.11 7.35
C GLN A 49 3.09 7.34 6.90
N ILE A 50 2.49 6.33 6.30
CA ILE A 50 1.06 6.30 5.98
C ILE A 50 0.48 5.01 6.54
N THR A 51 -0.66 5.09 7.20
CA THR A 51 -1.41 3.90 7.62
C THR A 51 -2.83 3.96 7.12
N PHE A 52 -3.27 2.89 6.49
CA PHE A 52 -4.65 2.67 6.09
C PHE A 52 -5.27 1.57 6.95
N ARG A 53 -6.56 1.73 7.24
CA ARG A 53 -7.39 0.69 7.82
C ARG A 53 -8.48 0.34 6.81
N THR A 54 -8.54 -0.91 6.41
CA THR A 54 -9.50 -1.45 5.46
C THR A 54 -10.39 -2.47 6.15
N ASN A 55 -11.71 -2.25 6.11
CA ASN A 55 -12.71 -3.15 6.70
C ASN A 55 -13.65 -3.68 5.63
N THR A 56 -14.03 -4.95 5.70
CA THR A 56 -15.15 -5.48 4.91
C THR A 56 -16.50 -4.97 5.43
N GLN A 57 -17.55 -4.95 4.60
CA GLN A 57 -18.89 -4.44 4.93
C GLN A 57 -19.54 -5.14 6.13
N ASP A 58 -19.22 -6.40 6.36
CA ASP A 58 -19.64 -7.19 7.53
C ASP A 58 -18.68 -7.06 8.73
N SER A 59 -17.63 -6.25 8.61
CA SER A 59 -16.55 -6.05 9.59
C SER A 59 -15.88 -7.35 10.05
N GLN A 60 -15.99 -8.43 9.27
CA GLN A 60 -15.36 -9.71 9.60
C GLN A 60 -13.85 -9.67 9.39
N ILE A 61 -13.39 -8.93 8.37
CA ILE A 61 -11.97 -8.80 8.04
C ILE A 61 -11.56 -7.32 8.19
N GLU A 62 -10.63 -7.10 9.10
CA GLU A 62 -9.88 -5.84 9.24
C GLU A 62 -8.46 -6.08 8.73
N ILE A 63 -7.99 -5.17 7.87
CA ILE A 63 -6.61 -5.12 7.38
C ILE A 63 -6.04 -3.73 7.74
N ILE A 64 -4.95 -3.72 8.48
CA ILE A 64 -4.18 -2.51 8.78
C ILE A 64 -2.92 -2.54 7.94
N GLU A 65 -2.75 -1.52 7.11
CA GLU A 65 -1.62 -1.37 6.19
C GLU A 65 -0.76 -0.21 6.66
N ASN A 66 0.52 -0.45 6.95
CA ASN A 66 1.46 0.56 7.40
C ASN A 66 2.64 0.64 6.42
N PHE A 67 2.79 1.80 5.79
CA PHE A 67 3.88 2.13 4.89
C PHE A 67 4.83 3.09 5.61
N ARG A 68 6.07 2.67 5.85
CA ARG A 68 7.13 3.54 6.37
C ARG A 68 8.11 3.85 5.26
N LEU A 69 8.31 5.13 4.99
CA LEU A 69 9.20 5.63 3.94
C LEU A 69 10.52 6.05 4.58
N LYS A 70 11.60 5.37 4.22
CA LYS A 70 12.97 5.68 4.63
C LYS A 70 13.72 6.23 3.44
N ILE A 71 14.04 7.52 3.49
CA ILE A 71 14.77 8.22 2.43
C ILE A 71 16.21 7.70 2.40
N SER A 72 16.66 7.25 1.23
CA SER A 72 18.02 6.74 0.99
C SER A 72 18.62 7.49 -0.21
N GLY A 73 19.19 8.67 0.06
CA GLY A 73 19.65 9.59 -0.99
C GLY A 73 18.51 10.40 -1.62
N ILE A 74 18.80 11.09 -2.73
CA ILE A 74 17.89 12.08 -3.33
C ILE A 74 16.68 11.41 -4.00
N ASN A 75 16.92 10.33 -4.73
CA ASN A 75 15.92 9.67 -5.57
C ASN A 75 15.64 8.22 -5.16
N ASN A 76 16.10 7.75 -4.00
CA ASN A 76 15.75 6.40 -3.55
C ASN A 76 15.02 6.43 -2.22
N THR A 77 14.02 5.58 -2.11
CA THR A 77 13.22 5.41 -0.89
C THR A 77 13.03 3.93 -0.64
N GLN A 78 13.39 3.50 0.56
CA GLN A 78 12.98 2.19 1.07
C GLN A 78 11.58 2.31 1.67
N VAL A 79 10.71 1.40 1.27
CA VAL A 79 9.34 1.26 1.79
C VAL A 79 9.28 -0.01 2.62
N ASP A 80 9.10 0.15 3.92
CA ASP A 80 8.72 -0.97 4.80
C ASP A 80 7.19 -1.03 4.83
N TYR A 81 6.63 -2.10 4.27
CA TYR A 81 5.21 -2.36 4.17
C TYR A 81 4.81 -3.47 5.14
N ILE A 82 4.07 -3.10 6.18
CA ILE A 82 3.59 -4.00 7.22
C ILE A 82 2.08 -4.10 7.08
N THR A 83 1.57 -5.32 7.03
CA THR A 83 0.14 -5.62 6.96
C THR A 83 -0.25 -6.45 8.17
N GLU A 84 -1.32 -6.04 8.87
CA GLU A 84 -1.86 -6.74 10.04
C GLU A 84 -3.32 -7.09 9.80
N THR A 85 -3.78 -8.25 10.24
CA THR A 85 -5.20 -8.64 10.17
C THR A 85 -5.72 -9.23 11.46
N ASN A 86 -7.01 -9.00 11.74
CA ASN A 86 -7.72 -9.52 12.90
C ASN A 86 -8.07 -11.01 12.81
N VAL A 87 -7.99 -11.62 11.61
CA VAL A 87 -8.28 -13.03 11.40
C VAL A 87 -7.10 -13.89 11.87
N GLN A 88 -7.40 -15.05 12.48
CA GLN A 88 -6.39 -16.02 12.92
C GLN A 88 -5.67 -16.68 11.73
N GLU A 89 -4.40 -17.02 11.92
CA GLU A 89 -3.62 -17.82 10.96
C GLU A 89 -4.29 -19.18 10.72
N GLY A 90 -4.25 -19.66 9.48
CA GLY A 90 -4.86 -20.91 9.03
C GLY A 90 -6.19 -20.75 8.28
N ASN A 91 -6.76 -19.54 8.18
CA ASN A 91 -7.87 -19.29 7.27
C ASN A 91 -7.36 -19.06 5.84
N LEU A 92 -7.31 -20.14 5.06
CA LEU A 92 -6.77 -20.16 3.70
C LEU A 92 -7.41 -19.12 2.76
N VAL A 93 -8.70 -18.81 2.93
CA VAL A 93 -9.40 -17.83 2.10
C VAL A 93 -8.90 -16.42 2.41
N VAL A 94 -8.85 -16.07 3.69
CA VAL A 94 -8.39 -14.74 4.12
C VAL A 94 -6.91 -14.55 3.84
N GLU A 95 -6.10 -15.58 4.04
CA GLU A 95 -4.68 -15.56 3.67
C GLU A 95 -4.50 -15.33 2.17
N SER A 96 -5.29 -16.00 1.33
CA SER A 96 -5.23 -15.80 -0.13
C SER A 96 -5.58 -14.36 -0.50
N ILE A 97 -6.66 -13.80 0.07
CA ILE A 97 -7.06 -12.39 -0.13
C ILE A 97 -5.93 -11.44 0.30
N LEU A 98 -5.34 -11.68 1.47
CA LEU A 98 -4.29 -10.84 2.03
C LEU A 98 -3.02 -10.88 1.16
N GLN A 99 -2.59 -12.07 0.72
CA GLN A 99 -1.43 -12.22 -0.16
C GLN A 99 -1.66 -11.58 -1.53
N THR A 100 -2.85 -11.75 -2.12
CA THR A 100 -3.21 -11.07 -3.38
C THR A 100 -3.18 -9.56 -3.22
N HIS A 101 -3.74 -9.04 -2.13
CA HIS A 101 -3.72 -7.60 -1.82
C HIS A 101 -2.27 -7.08 -1.70
N ILE A 102 -1.43 -7.75 -0.92
CA ILE A 102 -0.01 -7.39 -0.76
C ILE A 102 0.72 -7.42 -2.10
N ALA A 103 0.50 -8.45 -2.91
CA ALA A 103 1.12 -8.57 -4.23
C ALA A 103 0.72 -7.42 -5.17
N ASN A 104 -0.56 -7.03 -5.18
CA ASN A 104 -1.06 -5.93 -6.00
C ASN A 104 -0.43 -4.59 -5.60
N ILE A 105 -0.28 -4.32 -4.29
CA ILE A 105 0.37 -3.10 -3.79
C ILE A 105 1.86 -3.08 -4.17
N LEU A 106 2.58 -4.19 -3.99
CA LEU A 106 3.99 -4.28 -4.38
C LEU A 106 4.16 -4.11 -5.90
N TYR A 107 3.27 -4.71 -6.69
CA TYR A 107 3.26 -4.54 -8.15
C TYR A 107 3.02 -3.08 -8.55
N ALA A 108 2.03 -2.41 -7.93
CA ALA A 108 1.75 -1.00 -8.20
C ALA A 108 2.95 -0.08 -7.86
N LEU A 109 3.65 -0.35 -6.75
CA LEU A 109 4.87 0.37 -6.38
C LEU A 109 6.02 0.16 -7.37
N LEU A 110 6.18 -1.04 -7.91
CA LEU A 110 7.14 -1.31 -8.98
C LEU A 110 6.76 -0.60 -10.28
N MET A 111 5.47 -0.59 -10.64
CA MET A 111 4.98 0.14 -11.81
C MET A 111 5.16 1.65 -11.67
N LEU A 112 5.03 2.18 -10.46
CA LEU A 112 5.37 3.57 -10.13
C LEU A 112 6.85 3.86 -10.43
N GLU A 113 7.77 3.00 -10.01
CA GLU A 113 9.19 3.15 -10.31
C GLU A 113 9.46 3.10 -11.82
N VAL A 114 8.85 2.15 -12.53
CA VAL A 114 8.98 2.04 -13.99
C VAL A 114 8.49 3.31 -14.68
N GLY A 115 7.34 3.85 -14.26
CA GLY A 115 6.81 5.12 -14.79
C GLY A 115 7.71 6.31 -14.51
N TYR A 116 8.31 6.37 -13.32
CA TYR A 116 9.23 7.44 -12.92
C TYR A 116 10.52 7.43 -13.74
N ILE A 117 11.15 6.26 -13.87
CA ILE A 117 12.42 6.09 -14.57
C ILE A 117 12.28 6.40 -16.07
N ASN A 118 11.16 6.01 -16.67
CA ASN A 118 10.89 6.25 -18.09
C ASN A 118 10.36 7.68 -18.36
N GLY A 119 10.26 8.54 -17.35
CA GLY A 119 9.82 9.93 -17.51
C GLY A 119 8.34 10.10 -17.85
N VAL A 120 7.52 9.07 -17.60
CA VAL A 120 6.06 9.12 -17.78
C VAL A 120 5.41 9.97 -16.67
N MET A 121 6.06 10.06 -15.51
CA MET A 121 5.69 10.96 -14.44
C MET A 121 6.56 12.21 -14.46
N GLU A 122 5.93 13.39 -14.45
CA GLU A 122 6.65 14.65 -14.30
C GLU A 122 7.43 14.64 -12.97
N LYS A 123 8.71 14.99 -13.04
CA LYS A 123 9.50 15.29 -11.84
C LYS A 123 8.95 16.61 -11.28
N ALA A 124 8.12 16.52 -10.25
CA ALA A 124 7.64 17.68 -9.51
C ALA A 124 8.81 18.48 -8.92
#